data_AF-A0A3P7IDC6-F1
#
_entry.id   AF-A0A3P7IDC6-F1
#
_cell.length_a   1.000
_cell.length_b   1.000
_cell.length_c   1.000
_cell.angle_alpha   90.00
_cell.angle_beta   90.00
_cell.angle_gamma   90.00
#
_symmetry.space_group_name_H-M   'P 1'
#
loop_
_entity.id
_entity.type
_entity.pdbx_description
1 polymer ?
#
loop_
_entity_poly.entity_id
_entity_poly.type
_entity_poly.pdbx_seq_one_letter_code
_entity_poly.pdbx_strand_id
1 'polypeptide(L)'
;MNNPSEEKYVNGWNVDFWKFVDVGQSQRIGISTYELFVGFLDYFSAHFQFDKHMVQINTPGNVVKMGRWYRCPLVIRDPFELDHNLAQGVDEEMFRYIRSCMKHSRQVFMDQNLRAEFLVSKGFRRGMLDKVRMNDDLLREYGVSLLQLSIIKL
;
A
#
# COMPACT_ATOMS: atom_id res chain seq x y z
N MET A 1 1.13 29.01 -7.20
CA MET A 1 0.40 29.53 -6.02
C MET A 1 1.32 29.32 -4.84
N ASN A 2 1.67 30.38 -4.10
CA ASN A 2 2.49 30.24 -2.89
C ASN A 2 1.58 29.79 -1.75
N ASN A 3 1.89 28.68 -1.07
CA ASN A 3 1.41 28.48 0.30
C ASN A 3 2.34 29.33 1.16
N PRO A 4 1.93 30.50 1.68
CA PRO A 4 2.75 31.19 2.65
C PRO A 4 2.90 30.23 3.83
N SER A 5 4.13 29.75 4.06
CA SER A 5 4.45 28.85 5.17
C SER A 5 4.11 29.55 6.48
N GLU A 6 2.91 29.32 6.99
CA GLU A 6 2.53 29.71 8.33
C GLU A 6 3.03 28.59 9.21
N GLU A 7 4.27 28.71 9.72
CA GLU A 7 4.77 27.78 10.72
C GLU A 7 3.77 27.70 11.87
N LYS A 8 3.04 26.58 11.96
CA LYS A 8 1.98 26.38 12.93
C LYS A 8 2.41 25.26 13.86
N TYR A 9 2.46 25.55 15.16
CA TYR A 9 2.90 24.58 16.15
C TYR A 9 1.77 24.12 17.06
N VAL A 10 1.70 22.80 17.28
CA VAL A 10 0.84 22.17 18.30
C VAL A 10 1.72 21.24 19.12
N ASN A 11 1.76 21.45 20.45
CA ASN A 11 2.63 20.69 21.37
C ASN A 11 4.12 20.66 20.95
N GLY A 12 4.61 21.74 20.34
CA GLY A 12 6.00 21.83 19.88
C GLY A 12 6.27 21.22 18.50
N TRP A 13 5.27 20.61 17.84
CA TRP A 13 5.41 20.03 16.51
C TRP A 13 4.88 20.96 15.44
N ASN A 14 5.63 21.14 14.33
CA ASN A 14 5.13 21.87 13.17
C ASN A 14 4.05 21.02 12.48
N VAL A 15 2.83 21.54 12.44
CA VAL A 15 1.65 20.92 11.83
C VAL A 15 1.23 21.61 10.54
N ASP A 16 2.06 22.49 9.98
CA ASP A 16 1.80 23.08 8.68
C ASP A 16 1.90 22.04 7.57
N PHE A 17 1.00 22.12 6.60
CA PHE A 17 1.00 21.29 5.42
C PHE A 17 0.35 22.05 4.26
N TRP A 18 0.59 21.56 3.06
CA TRP A 18 0.04 22.17 1.86
C TRP A 18 -1.48 22.01 1.80
N LYS A 19 -2.22 23.12 1.98
CA LYS A 19 -3.69 23.11 2.06
C LYS A 19 -4.42 22.91 0.72
N PHE A 20 -3.72 23.10 -0.40
CA PHE A 20 -4.32 23.08 -1.74
C PHE A 20 -3.93 21.85 -2.55
N VAL A 21 -4.86 20.92 -2.75
CA VAL A 21 -4.59 19.76 -3.59
C VAL A 21 -4.82 20.11 -5.06
N ASP A 22 -3.79 19.98 -5.91
CA ASP A 22 -3.97 20.00 -7.37
C ASP A 22 -4.53 18.65 -7.82
N VAL A 23 -5.86 18.56 -7.88
CA VAL A 23 -6.57 17.38 -8.38
C VAL A 23 -6.18 16.99 -9.81
N GLY A 24 -5.70 17.95 -10.61
CA GLY A 24 -5.22 17.69 -11.97
C GLY A 24 -3.94 16.84 -12.00
N GLN A 25 -3.10 16.89 -10.96
CA GLN A 25 -1.95 15.98 -10.84
C GLN A 25 -2.38 14.56 -10.49
N SER A 26 -3.35 14.39 -9.60
CA SER A 26 -3.86 13.07 -9.21
C SER A 26 -4.48 12.31 -10.39
N GLN A 27 -5.09 13.02 -11.34
CA GLN A 27 -5.68 12.44 -12.55
C GLN A 27 -4.65 12.01 -13.62
N ARG A 28 -3.35 12.31 -13.45
CA ARG A 28 -2.31 11.93 -14.40
C ARG A 28 -1.83 10.49 -14.24
N ILE A 29 -2.22 9.82 -13.16
CA ILE A 29 -1.85 8.43 -12.91
C ILE A 29 -2.82 7.55 -13.71
N GLY A 30 -2.44 7.17 -14.93
CA GLY A 30 -3.22 6.26 -15.80
C GLY A 30 -3.20 4.80 -15.35
N ILE A 31 -3.12 4.56 -14.04
CA ILE A 31 -3.04 3.24 -13.39
C ILE A 31 -4.36 3.02 -12.65
N SER A 32 -4.97 1.85 -12.84
CA SER A 32 -6.23 1.49 -12.17
C SER A 32 -6.03 1.28 -10.66
N THR A 33 -7.10 1.43 -9.89
CA THR A 33 -7.07 1.13 -8.44
C THR A 33 -6.61 -0.30 -8.15
N TYR A 34 -6.97 -1.26 -9.01
CA TYR A 34 -6.51 -2.64 -8.90
C TYR A 34 -4.98 -2.74 -9.03
N GLU A 35 -4.41 -2.12 -10.06
CA GLU A 35 -2.96 -2.13 -10.28
C GLU A 35 -2.21 -1.41 -9.14
N LEU A 36 -2.74 -0.29 -8.63
CA LEU A 36 -2.20 0.39 -7.45
C LEU A 36 -2.20 -0.52 -6.22
N PHE A 37 -3.29 -1.25 -5.99
CA PHE A 37 -3.41 -2.14 -4.84
C PHE A 37 -2.48 -3.36 -4.94
N VAL A 38 -2.36 -3.98 -6.12
CA VAL A 38 -1.39 -5.05 -6.37
C VAL A 38 0.04 -4.55 -6.18
N GLY A 39 0.36 -3.36 -6.70
CA GLY A 39 1.67 -2.73 -6.51
C GLY A 39 1.98 -2.44 -5.05
N PHE A 40 0.99 -2.00 -4.27
CA PHE A 40 1.13 -1.82 -2.81
C PHE A 40 1.47 -3.14 -2.10
N LEU A 41 0.73 -4.22 -2.40
CA LEU A 41 0.98 -5.55 -1.83
C LEU A 41 2.36 -6.09 -2.22
N ASP A 42 2.75 -5.93 -3.49
CA ASP A 42 4.06 -6.33 -4.00
C ASP A 42 5.19 -5.57 -3.28
N TYR A 43 5.09 -4.25 -3.23
CA TYR A 43 6.09 -3.40 -2.59
C TYR A 43 6.29 -3.76 -1.12
N PHE A 44 5.23 -3.78 -0.33
CA PHE A 44 5.34 -4.00 1.12
C PHE A 44 5.51 -5.46 1.52
N SER A 45 5.29 -6.44 0.65
CA SER A 45 5.58 -7.84 1.00
C SER A 45 6.97 -8.31 0.56
N ALA A 46 7.51 -7.74 -0.54
CA ALA A 46 8.72 -8.23 -1.18
C ALA A 46 9.86 -7.20 -1.30
N HIS A 47 9.57 -5.90 -1.43
CA HIS A 47 10.59 -4.90 -1.78
C HIS A 47 10.98 -3.96 -0.63
N PHE A 48 10.03 -3.58 0.22
CA PHE A 48 10.30 -2.67 1.33
C PHE A 48 11.19 -3.33 2.40
N GLN A 49 12.36 -2.74 2.65
CA GLN A 49 13.32 -3.22 3.65
C GLN A 49 12.91 -2.73 5.05
N PHE A 50 11.97 -3.43 5.68
CA PHE A 50 11.48 -3.06 7.02
C PHE A 50 12.56 -3.04 8.09
N ASP A 51 13.63 -3.82 7.95
CA ASP A 51 14.77 -3.83 8.86
C ASP A 51 15.59 -2.53 8.76
N LYS A 52 15.63 -1.90 7.59
CA LYS A 52 16.45 -0.72 7.29
C LYS A 52 15.67 0.60 7.29
N HIS A 53 14.46 0.61 6.76
CA HIS A 53 13.71 1.84 6.49
C HIS A 53 12.46 1.99 7.36
N MET A 54 12.05 3.24 7.55
CA MET A 54 10.77 3.62 8.16
C MET A 54 9.77 4.02 7.07
N VAL A 55 8.49 3.78 7.33
CA VAL A 55 7.39 4.32 6.52
C VAL A 55 7.12 5.75 7.01
N GLN A 56 7.15 6.72 6.09
CA GLN A 56 6.88 8.14 6.39
C GLN A 56 6.43 8.87 5.12
N ILE A 57 5.81 10.05 5.29
CA ILE A 57 5.25 10.84 4.18
C ILE A 57 5.73 12.30 4.12
N ASN A 58 6.60 12.73 5.05
CA ASN A 58 7.13 14.10 5.09
C ASN A 58 8.06 14.42 3.92
N THR A 59 8.88 13.45 3.55
CA THR A 59 9.92 13.61 2.52
C THR A 59 9.77 12.54 1.44
N PRO A 60 10.06 12.84 0.17
CA PRO A 60 10.10 11.81 -0.86
C PRO A 60 11.17 10.75 -0.56
N GLY A 61 10.89 9.50 -0.92
CA GLY A 61 11.84 8.39 -0.86
C GLY A 61 11.91 7.66 0.49
N ASN A 62 12.79 6.66 0.54
CA ASN A 62 12.98 5.81 1.72
C ASN A 62 13.87 6.49 2.75
N VAL A 63 13.45 6.47 4.01
CA VAL A 63 14.20 7.05 5.13
C VAL A 63 14.71 5.92 6.02
N VAL A 64 16.00 5.95 6.36
CA VAL A 64 16.68 4.92 7.16
C VAL A 64 16.30 5.06 8.63
N LYS A 65 16.04 3.94 9.31
CA LYS A 65 15.79 3.91 10.77
C LYS A 65 16.97 4.50 11.54
N MET A 66 16.69 5.09 12.70
CA MET A 66 17.70 5.70 13.55
C MET A 66 17.41 5.45 15.03
N GLY A 67 18.46 5.46 15.85
CA GLY A 67 18.36 5.41 17.32
C GLY A 67 17.54 4.23 17.85
N ARG A 68 16.52 4.52 18.66
CA ARG A 68 15.69 3.49 19.31
C ARG A 68 14.91 2.62 18.32
N TRP A 69 14.70 3.08 17.09
CA TRP A 69 13.88 2.38 16.10
C TRP A 69 14.58 1.21 15.42
N TYR A 70 15.90 1.04 15.57
CA TYR A 70 16.61 -0.12 15.03
C TYR A 70 16.07 -1.46 15.53
N ARG A 71 15.47 -1.48 16.73
CA ARG A 71 14.90 -2.69 17.34
C ARG A 71 13.41 -2.89 17.03
N CYS A 72 12.75 -1.91 16.43
CA CYS A 72 11.33 -2.03 16.10
C CYS A 72 11.19 -2.86 14.82
N PRO A 73 10.37 -3.92 14.80
CA PRO A 73 10.14 -4.71 13.57
C PRO A 73 9.50 -3.87 12.45
N LEU A 74 8.60 -2.95 12.83
CA LEU A 74 7.91 -2.02 11.95
C LEU A 74 8.01 -0.60 12.52
N VAL A 75 8.28 0.36 11.64
CA VAL A 75 8.27 1.80 11.99
C VAL A 75 7.40 2.52 11.00
N ILE A 76 6.31 3.11 11.49
CA ILE A 76 5.46 4.05 10.76
C ILE A 76 5.56 5.36 11.52
N ARG A 77 6.33 6.31 10.99
CA ARG A 77 6.56 7.59 11.66
C ARG A 77 5.34 8.48 11.47
N ASP A 78 4.86 9.08 12.55
CA ASP A 78 3.83 10.11 12.47
C ASP A 78 4.32 11.32 11.63
N PRO A 79 3.49 11.90 10.75
CA PRO A 79 3.91 13.01 9.90
C PRO A 79 4.17 14.32 10.66
N PHE A 80 3.75 14.45 11.91
CA PHE A 80 3.96 15.67 12.70
C PHE A 80 4.80 15.38 13.93
N GLU A 81 4.41 14.39 14.73
CA GLU A 81 5.14 13.96 15.91
C GLU A 81 6.29 13.03 15.51
N LEU A 82 7.41 13.60 15.05
CA LEU A 82 8.49 12.84 14.38
C LEU A 82 9.17 11.79 15.27
N ASP A 83 8.99 11.86 16.58
CA ASP A 83 9.50 10.85 17.52
C ASP A 83 8.51 9.70 17.76
N HIS A 84 7.27 9.80 17.28
CA HIS A 84 6.23 8.80 17.50
C HIS A 84 6.21 7.75 16.38
N ASN A 85 6.34 6.48 16.79
CA ASN A 85 6.10 5.33 15.93
C ASN A 85 4.65 4.84 16.12
N LEU A 86 3.81 5.02 15.10
CA LEU A 86 2.41 4.57 15.10
C LEU A 86 2.29 3.03 15.21
N ALA A 87 3.36 2.30 14.92
CA ALA A 87 3.44 0.85 15.08
C ALA A 87 4.12 0.42 16.39
N GLN A 88 4.25 1.28 17.41
CA GLN A 88 4.99 0.93 18.64
C GLN A 88 4.42 -0.27 19.40
N GLY A 89 3.12 -0.55 19.24
CA GLY A 89 2.45 -1.70 19.86
C GLY A 89 2.58 -3.00 19.06
N VAL A 90 3.21 -2.97 17.88
CA VAL A 90 3.41 -4.15 17.05
C VAL A 90 4.71 -4.82 17.48
N ASP A 91 4.58 -5.95 18.17
CA ASP A 91 5.70 -6.81 18.49
C ASP A 91 6.16 -7.65 17.28
N GLU A 92 7.20 -8.44 17.47
CA GLU A 92 7.79 -9.25 16.41
C GLU A 92 6.83 -10.35 15.92
N GLU A 93 5.99 -10.91 16.80
CA GLU A 93 5.04 -11.96 16.43
C GLU A 93 3.91 -11.41 15.58
N MET A 94 3.29 -10.33 16.03
CA MET A 94 2.27 -9.60 15.29
C MET A 94 2.84 -9.09 13.96
N PHE A 95 4.08 -8.58 13.94
CA PHE A 95 4.72 -8.17 12.69
C PHE A 95 4.90 -9.33 11.71
N ARG A 96 5.35 -10.49 12.18
CA ARG A 96 5.46 -11.70 11.34
C ARG A 96 4.10 -12.11 10.79
N TYR A 97 3.05 -12.04 11.61
CA TYR A 97 1.68 -12.31 11.18
C TYR A 97 1.24 -11.33 10.08
N ILE A 98 1.37 -10.01 10.31
CA ILE A 98 1.06 -8.98 9.31
C ILE A 98 1.82 -9.22 8.00
N ARG A 99 3.12 -9.53 8.06
CA ARG A 99 3.92 -9.86 6.87
C ARG A 99 3.42 -11.10 6.15
N SER A 100 2.99 -12.13 6.89
CA SER A 100 2.41 -13.34 6.32
C SER A 100 1.12 -13.02 5.56
N CYS A 101 0.23 -12.23 6.17
CA CYS A 101 -1.01 -11.78 5.53
C CYS A 101 -0.75 -11.01 4.23
N MET A 102 0.21 -10.07 4.25
CA MET A 102 0.58 -9.30 3.06
C MET A 102 1.13 -10.19 1.94
N LYS A 103 1.98 -11.17 2.27
CA LYS A 103 2.51 -12.14 1.30
C LYS A 103 1.42 -13.03 0.73
N HIS A 104 0.50 -13.51 1.57
CA HIS A 104 -0.62 -14.34 1.13
C HIS A 104 -1.55 -13.57 0.19
N SER A 105 -1.98 -12.37 0.59
CA SER A 105 -2.80 -11.49 -0.25
C SER A 105 -2.13 -11.22 -1.59
N ARG A 106 -0.82 -10.92 -1.61
CA ARG A 106 -0.08 -10.76 -2.87
C ARG A 106 -0.16 -12.01 -3.75
N GLN A 107 0.05 -13.20 -3.18
CA GLN A 107 -0.01 -14.45 -3.94
C GLN A 107 -1.38 -14.65 -4.59
N VAL A 108 -2.46 -14.43 -3.84
CA VAL A 108 -3.83 -14.52 -4.34
C VAL A 108 -4.08 -13.51 -5.45
N PHE A 109 -3.71 -12.25 -5.25
CA PHE A 109 -3.94 -11.18 -6.22
C PHE A 109 -3.13 -11.32 -7.52
N MET A 110 -2.00 -12.04 -7.48
CA MET A 110 -1.14 -12.27 -8.64
C MET A 110 -1.33 -13.67 -9.26
N ASP A 111 -2.29 -14.47 -8.77
CA ASP A 111 -2.54 -15.82 -9.28
C ASP A 111 -3.21 -15.78 -10.66
N GLN A 112 -2.45 -16.22 -11.67
CA GLN A 112 -2.92 -16.27 -13.05
C GLN A 112 -4.04 -17.28 -13.27
N ASN A 113 -4.10 -18.36 -12.48
CA ASN A 113 -5.17 -19.35 -12.57
C ASN A 113 -6.48 -18.76 -12.06
N LEU A 114 -6.45 -18.05 -10.93
CA LEU A 114 -7.64 -17.35 -10.41
C LEU A 114 -8.16 -16.32 -11.40
N ARG A 115 -7.26 -15.60 -12.09
CA ARG A 115 -7.62 -14.68 -13.17
C ARG A 115 -8.31 -15.43 -14.32
N ALA A 116 -7.72 -16.53 -14.78
CA ALA A 116 -8.25 -17.31 -15.89
C ALA A 116 -9.64 -17.89 -15.57
N GLU A 117 -9.81 -18.45 -14.36
CA GLU A 117 -11.08 -18.97 -13.87
C GLU A 117 -12.15 -17.88 -13.81
N PHE A 118 -11.81 -16.71 -13.25
CA PHE A 118 -12.71 -15.57 -13.21
C PHE A 118 -13.16 -15.15 -14.61
N LEU A 119 -12.24 -14.98 -15.56
CA LEU A 119 -12.58 -14.61 -16.94
C LEU A 119 -13.43 -15.66 -17.64
N VAL A 120 -13.15 -16.95 -17.44
CA VAL A 120 -14.00 -18.03 -17.97
C VAL A 120 -15.41 -17.95 -17.38
N SER A 121 -15.55 -17.65 -16.08
CA SER A 121 -16.87 -17.47 -15.44
C SER A 121 -17.67 -16.29 -16.04
N LYS A 122 -16.98 -15.33 -16.65
CA LYS A 122 -17.56 -14.16 -17.33
C LYS A 122 -17.79 -14.38 -18.84
N GLY A 123 -17.59 -15.62 -19.33
CA GLY A 123 -17.86 -16.01 -20.72
C GLY A 123 -16.70 -15.79 -21.69
N PHE A 124 -15.51 -15.42 -21.21
CA PHE A 124 -14.33 -15.27 -22.09
C PHE A 124 -13.77 -16.64 -22.50
N ARG A 125 -13.33 -16.75 -23.76
CA ARG A 125 -12.77 -17.99 -24.32
C ARG A 125 -11.35 -18.23 -23.80
N ARG A 126 -11.06 -19.46 -23.38
CA ARG A 126 -9.75 -19.89 -22.85
C ARG A 126 -8.55 -19.49 -23.72
N GLY A 127 -8.67 -19.60 -25.05
CA GLY A 127 -7.58 -19.27 -25.98
C GLY A 127 -7.24 -17.77 -26.12
N MET A 128 -7.97 -16.87 -25.45
CA MET A 128 -7.76 -15.41 -25.55
C MET A 128 -7.48 -14.73 -24.21
N LEU A 129 -7.43 -15.46 -23.09
CA LEU A 129 -7.44 -14.90 -21.73
C LEU A 129 -6.23 -13.98 -21.44
N ASP A 130 -5.04 -14.36 -21.90
CA ASP A 130 -3.81 -13.60 -21.68
C ASP A 130 -3.82 -12.22 -22.37
N LYS A 131 -4.69 -12.04 -23.36
CA LYS A 131 -4.85 -10.80 -24.12
C LYS A 131 -6.03 -9.95 -23.62
N VAL A 132 -6.84 -10.47 -22.69
CA VAL A 132 -8.00 -9.73 -22.17
C VAL A 132 -7.51 -8.62 -21.25
N ARG A 133 -7.67 -7.38 -21.70
CA ARG A 133 -7.61 -6.20 -20.82
C ARG A 133 -8.95 -6.05 -20.12
N MET A 134 -8.95 -6.18 -18.80
CA MET A 134 -10.15 -5.96 -17.99
C MET A 134 -10.40 -4.46 -17.86
N ASN A 135 -11.66 -4.04 -18.05
CA ASN A 135 -12.09 -2.68 -17.74
C ASN A 135 -12.27 -2.51 -16.21
N ASP A 136 -12.55 -1.29 -15.77
CA ASP A 136 -12.62 -0.97 -14.34
C ASP A 136 -13.75 -1.74 -13.61
N ASP A 137 -14.89 -1.94 -14.27
CA ASP A 137 -16.01 -2.70 -13.69
C ASP A 137 -15.62 -4.17 -13.45
N LEU A 138 -14.99 -4.80 -14.45
CA LEU A 138 -14.55 -6.18 -14.36
C LEU A 138 -13.39 -6.34 -13.35
N LEU A 139 -12.47 -5.38 -13.29
CA LEU A 139 -11.40 -5.32 -12.29
C LEU A 139 -11.96 -5.18 -10.88
N ARG A 140 -13.01 -4.37 -10.70
CA ARG A 140 -13.69 -4.21 -9.41
C ARG A 140 -14.30 -5.53 -8.95
N GLU A 141 -15.06 -6.21 -9.81
CA GLU A 141 -15.64 -7.51 -9.49
C GLU A 141 -14.57 -8.57 -9.17
N TYR A 142 -13.51 -8.61 -9.97
CA TYR A 142 -12.38 -9.51 -9.74
C TYR A 142 -11.69 -9.21 -8.41
N GLY A 143 -11.40 -7.94 -8.13
CA GLY A 143 -10.78 -7.52 -6.87
C GLY A 143 -11.59 -7.92 -5.65
N VAL A 144 -12.92 -7.77 -5.68
CA VAL A 144 -13.80 -8.23 -4.58
C VAL A 144 -13.69 -9.74 -4.38
N SER A 145 -13.69 -10.54 -5.46
CA SER A 145 -13.52 -11.99 -5.35
C SER A 145 -12.17 -12.39 -4.73
N LEU A 146 -11.10 -11.69 -5.09
CA LEU A 146 -9.75 -11.93 -4.56
C LEU A 146 -9.62 -11.51 -3.10
N LEU A 147 -10.27 -10.42 -2.68
CA LEU A 147 -10.30 -10.02 -1.28
C LEU A 147 -10.95 -11.09 -0.41
N GLN A 148 -12.08 -11.65 -0.85
CA GLN A 148 -12.74 -12.75 -0.14
C GLN A 148 -11.81 -13.96 0.00
N LEU A 149 -11.15 -14.36 -1.09
CA LEU A 149 -10.19 -15.48 -1.08
C LEU A 149 -8.99 -15.22 -0.17
N SER A 150 -8.54 -13.97 -0.07
CA SER A 150 -7.41 -13.56 0.78
C SER A 150 -7.77 -13.60 2.27
N ILE A 151 -9.03 -13.34 2.64
CA ILE A 151 -9.49 -13.31 4.04
C ILE A 151 -9.84 -14.72 4.55
N ILE A 152 -10.48 -15.54 3.71
CA ILE A 152 -10.96 -16.89 4.11
C ILE A 152 -9.81 -17.85 4.48
N LYS A 153 -8.58 -17.53 4.06
CA LYS A 153 -7.38 -18.34 4.29
C LYS A 153 -6.42 -17.78 5.36
N LEU A 154 -6.83 -16.75 6.10
CA LEU A 154 -6.14 -16.21 7.29
C LEU A 154 -6.70 -16.80 8.57
#